data_AF-A0A0B1T5U5-F1
#
_entry.id   AF-A0A0B1T5U5-F1
#
_cell.length_a   1.000
_cell.length_b   1.000
_cell.length_c   1.000
_cell.angle_alpha   90.00
_cell.angle_beta   90.00
_cell.angle_gamma   90.00
#
_symmetry.space_group_name_H-M   'P 1'
#
loop_
_entity.id
_entity.type
_entity.pdbx_description
1 polymer ?
#
loop_
_entity_poly.entity_id
_entity_poly.type
_entity_poly.pdbx_seq_one_letter_code
_entity_poly.pdbx_strand_id
1 'polypeptide(L)'
;MDAMKLDPAWTNKFDLVTNINACHGQMRPDLGLKEIHRVLKPGGVLGMLGLKEIHRVLKPGGVLGMLEIYGTSNIYKDKHELGEQAAIRYARSIFGCLPLGSNSKDALGLGTMWGIERAKKLLKEAGFDDVKLVPTPHFEANILYICKK
;
A
#
# COMPACT_ATOMS: atom_id res chain seq x y z
N MET A 1 -13.44 -4.52 -17.63
CA MET A 1 -13.93 -5.14 -16.38
C MET A 1 -13.89 -4.05 -15.32
N ASP A 2 -14.98 -3.83 -14.61
CA ASP A 2 -15.09 -2.76 -13.61
C ASP A 2 -14.64 -3.29 -12.25
N ALA A 3 -13.55 -2.74 -11.69
CA ALA A 3 -13.04 -3.15 -10.38
C ALA A 3 -14.02 -2.83 -9.23
N MET A 4 -15.03 -1.98 -9.47
CA MET A 4 -16.12 -1.67 -8.53
C MET A 4 -17.30 -2.65 -8.64
N LYS A 5 -17.25 -3.59 -9.60
CA LYS A 5 -18.29 -4.58 -9.86
C LYS A 5 -17.68 -5.87 -10.43
N LEU A 6 -17.06 -6.64 -9.54
CA LEU A 6 -16.47 -7.94 -9.87
C LEU A 6 -17.57 -8.99 -10.05
N ASP A 7 -17.24 -10.12 -10.68
CA ASP A 7 -18.21 -11.18 -10.94
C ASP A 7 -18.85 -11.71 -9.62
N PRO A 8 -20.18 -11.81 -9.52
CA PRO A 8 -20.85 -12.36 -8.35
C PRO A 8 -20.38 -13.78 -7.95
N ALA A 9 -20.02 -14.61 -8.93
CA ALA A 9 -19.54 -15.98 -8.73
C ALA A 9 -18.19 -16.05 -7.99
N TRP A 10 -17.48 -14.92 -7.87
CA TRP A 10 -16.17 -14.84 -7.24
C TRP A 10 -16.20 -14.73 -5.72
N THR A 11 -17.39 -14.71 -5.11
CA THR A 11 -17.54 -14.62 -3.65
C THR A 11 -16.77 -15.74 -2.93
N ASN A 12 -15.88 -15.38 -1.99
CA ASN A 12 -14.99 -16.29 -1.27
C ASN A 12 -14.23 -17.29 -2.20
N LYS A 13 -13.78 -16.86 -3.39
CA LYS A 13 -13.06 -17.75 -4.32
C LYS A 13 -11.54 -17.68 -4.20
N PHE A 14 -11.00 -16.53 -3.81
CA PHE A 14 -9.55 -16.30 -3.88
C PHE A 14 -8.91 -16.27 -2.49
N ASP A 15 -7.75 -16.91 -2.36
CA ASP A 15 -6.94 -16.90 -1.14
C ASP A 15 -5.99 -15.68 -1.09
N LEU A 16 -5.69 -15.07 -2.24
CA LEU A 16 -4.85 -13.88 -2.39
C LEU A 16 -5.45 -12.96 -3.45
N VAL A 17 -5.59 -11.68 -3.14
CA VAL A 17 -5.93 -10.62 -4.09
C VAL A 17 -4.87 -9.53 -4.01
N THR A 18 -4.34 -9.10 -5.16
CA THR A 18 -3.34 -8.02 -5.23
C THR A 18 -3.88 -6.83 -6.01
N ASN A 19 -3.86 -5.66 -5.41
CA ASN A 19 -4.19 -4.36 -6.01
C ASN A 19 -2.94 -3.48 -5.96
N ILE A 20 -2.15 -3.55 -7.04
CA ILE A 20 -0.85 -2.88 -7.16
C ILE A 20 -1.04 -1.57 -7.93
N ASN A 21 -0.71 -0.44 -7.31
CA ASN A 21 -0.76 0.90 -7.92
C ASN A 21 -2.12 1.33 -8.51
N ALA A 22 -3.23 0.65 -8.20
CA ALA A 22 -4.53 0.97 -8.82
C ALA A 22 -5.48 1.74 -7.90
N CYS A 23 -5.30 1.68 -6.57
CA CYS A 23 -6.27 2.25 -5.63
C CYS A 23 -6.28 3.79 -5.61
N HIS A 24 -5.13 4.45 -5.76
CA HIS A 24 -5.01 5.92 -5.68
C HIS A 24 -5.55 6.66 -6.92
N GLY A 25 -5.89 5.95 -8.00
CA GLY A 25 -6.47 6.51 -9.23
C GLY A 25 -7.98 6.27 -9.38
N GLN A 26 -8.64 5.60 -8.43
CA GLN A 26 -10.08 5.28 -8.53
C GLN A 26 -10.96 6.42 -8.01
N MET A 27 -12.08 6.68 -8.69
CA MET A 27 -13.11 7.66 -8.27
C MET A 27 -13.89 7.22 -7.03
N ARG A 28 -14.07 5.90 -6.85
CA ARG A 28 -14.79 5.28 -5.71
C ARG A 28 -14.01 4.08 -5.18
N PRO A 29 -12.84 4.32 -4.56
CA PRO A 29 -12.01 3.23 -4.06
C PRO A 29 -12.79 2.40 -3.03
N ASP A 30 -13.68 3.02 -2.24
CA ASP A 30 -14.53 2.34 -1.26
C ASP A 30 -15.38 1.20 -1.83
N LEU A 31 -15.85 1.30 -3.09
CA LEU A 31 -16.62 0.24 -3.75
C LEU A 31 -15.72 -0.91 -4.23
N GLY A 32 -14.57 -0.58 -4.82
CA GLY A 32 -13.56 -1.57 -5.20
C GLY A 32 -13.07 -2.38 -3.99
N LEU A 33 -12.92 -1.73 -2.84
CA LEU A 33 -12.55 -2.38 -1.58
C LEU A 33 -13.60 -3.40 -1.09
N LYS A 34 -14.89 -3.09 -1.25
CA LYS A 34 -15.99 -4.01 -0.89
C LYS A 34 -16.00 -5.24 -1.78
N GLU A 35 -15.76 -5.04 -3.08
CA GLU A 35 -15.69 -6.16 -4.01
C GLU A 35 -14.49 -7.05 -3.73
N ILE A 36 -13.34 -6.45 -3.40
CA ILE A 36 -12.14 -7.17 -2.99
C ILE A 36 -12.38 -7.99 -1.71
N HIS A 37 -13.07 -7.43 -0.70
CA HIS A 37 -13.50 -8.21 0.46
C HIS A 37 -14.35 -9.40 0.05
N ARG A 38 -15.37 -9.16 -0.79
CA ARG A 38 -16.37 -10.17 -1.16
C ARG A 38 -15.71 -11.38 -1.81
N VAL A 39 -14.71 -11.14 -2.67
CA VAL A 39 -14.07 -12.23 -3.42
C VAL A 39 -13.02 -13.01 -2.62
N LEU A 40 -12.54 -12.47 -1.49
CA LEU A 40 -11.59 -13.12 -0.59
C LEU A 40 -12.24 -14.19 0.29
N LYS A 41 -11.65 -15.40 0.28
CA LYS A 41 -12.01 -16.48 1.20
C LYS A 41 -11.89 -16.06 2.68
N PRO A 42 -12.58 -16.76 3.60
CA PRO A 42 -12.24 -16.66 5.02
C PRO A 42 -10.74 -16.91 5.25
N GLY A 43 -10.05 -15.92 5.84
CA GLY A 43 -8.58 -15.97 6.04
C GLY A 43 -7.72 -15.56 4.83
N GLY A 44 -8.32 -15.12 3.72
CA GLY A 44 -7.58 -14.68 2.53
C GLY A 44 -6.76 -13.40 2.75
N VAL A 45 -5.75 -13.22 1.91
CA VAL A 45 -4.74 -12.15 1.98
C VAL A 45 -5.02 -11.08 0.93
N LEU A 46 -4.92 -9.80 1.31
CA LEU A 46 -5.09 -8.67 0.42
C LEU A 46 -3.81 -7.85 0.30
N GLY A 47 -3.14 -7.82 -0.86
CA GLY A 47 -2.05 -6.85 -1.08
C GLY A 47 -2.57 -5.55 -1.67
N MET A 48 -2.49 -4.41 -0.97
CA MET A 48 -3.08 -3.15 -1.45
C MET A 48 -2.50 -1.87 -0.80
N LEU A 49 -2.65 -0.75 -1.53
CA LEU A 49 -2.40 0.63 -1.09
C LEU A 49 -3.68 1.36 -0.63
N GLY A 50 -3.90 1.53 0.69
CA GLY A 50 -5.04 2.26 1.29
C GLY A 50 -5.44 1.82 2.72
N LEU A 51 -4.78 2.35 3.76
CA LEU A 51 -4.61 1.63 5.04
C LEU A 51 -5.87 1.36 5.90
N LYS A 52 -6.73 2.36 6.14
CA LYS A 52 -7.84 2.23 7.12
C LYS A 52 -8.98 1.31 6.65
N GLU A 53 -9.37 1.45 5.39
CA GLU A 53 -10.45 0.62 4.83
C GLU A 53 -9.99 -0.82 4.57
N ILE A 54 -8.71 -1.04 4.23
CA ILE A 54 -8.11 -2.39 4.14
C ILE A 54 -8.23 -3.12 5.47
N HIS A 55 -7.85 -2.48 6.57
CA HIS A 55 -7.99 -3.10 7.90
C HIS A 55 -9.45 -3.44 8.20
N ARG A 56 -10.41 -2.56 7.90
CA ARG A 56 -11.84 -2.85 8.11
C ARG A 56 -12.30 -4.09 7.35
N VAL A 57 -11.84 -4.28 6.11
CA VAL A 57 -12.27 -5.39 5.25
C VAL A 57 -11.48 -6.68 5.43
N LEU A 58 -10.34 -6.68 6.09
CA LEU A 58 -9.68 -7.94 6.43
C LEU A 58 -10.51 -8.69 7.48
N LYS A 59 -10.64 -10.00 7.32
CA LYS A 59 -11.19 -10.87 8.37
C LYS A 59 -10.16 -10.97 9.51
N PRO A 60 -10.57 -11.29 10.76
CA PRO A 60 -9.61 -11.63 11.80
C PRO A 60 -8.61 -12.69 11.32
N GLY A 61 -7.31 -12.45 11.47
CA GLY A 61 -6.24 -13.32 10.96
C GLY A 61 -5.89 -13.14 9.49
N GLY A 62 -6.54 -12.22 8.77
CA GLY A 62 -6.21 -11.87 7.39
C GLY A 62 -4.87 -11.13 7.29
N VAL A 63 -4.20 -11.27 6.14
CA VAL A 63 -2.88 -10.66 5.90
C VAL A 63 -2.97 -9.59 4.81
N LEU A 64 -2.22 -8.51 4.97
CA LEU A 64 -2.00 -7.47 3.97
C LEU A 64 -0.57 -7.53 3.44
N GLY A 65 -0.40 -7.60 2.12
CA GLY A 65 0.89 -7.46 1.44
C GLY A 65 1.05 -6.09 0.78
N MET A 66 1.71 -5.13 1.42
CA MET A 66 1.92 -3.80 0.86
C MET A 66 3.35 -3.70 0.31
N LEU A 67 3.51 -3.55 -1.01
CA LEU A 67 4.82 -3.39 -1.65
C LEU A 67 5.06 -1.91 -1.95
N GLU A 68 6.13 -1.34 -1.40
CA GLU A 68 6.38 0.09 -1.41
C GLU A 68 7.83 0.38 -1.79
N ILE A 69 8.13 1.63 -2.18
CA ILE A 69 9.51 2.05 -2.44
C ILE A 69 10.26 2.12 -1.11
N TYR A 70 11.47 1.56 -1.10
CA TYR A 70 12.34 1.63 0.05
C TYR A 70 12.83 3.06 0.28
N GLY A 71 12.61 3.55 1.49
CA GLY A 71 13.13 4.79 2.02
C GLY A 71 13.07 4.76 3.54
N THR A 72 13.97 5.48 4.19
CA THR A 72 14.16 5.50 5.66
C THR A 72 13.27 6.54 6.36
N SER A 73 12.54 7.35 5.58
CA SER A 73 11.84 8.56 6.03
C SER A 73 12.78 9.72 6.41
N ASN A 74 14.08 9.63 6.08
CA ASN A 74 15.06 10.68 6.35
C ASN A 74 16.00 10.86 5.16
N ILE A 75 15.93 12.01 4.50
CA ILE A 75 16.69 12.30 3.28
C ILE A 75 18.21 12.16 3.43
N TYR A 76 18.76 12.46 4.62
CA TYR A 76 20.19 12.32 4.89
C TYR A 76 20.60 10.85 4.94
N LYS A 77 19.80 10.01 5.61
CA LYS A 77 20.00 8.56 5.66
C LYS A 77 19.77 7.92 4.29
N ASP A 78 18.74 8.35 3.57
CA ASP A 78 18.43 7.87 2.22
C ASP A 78 19.59 8.14 1.25
N LYS A 79 20.22 9.32 1.33
CA LYS A 79 21.42 9.62 0.53
C LYS A 79 22.59 8.72 0.91
N HIS A 80 22.79 8.44 2.20
CA HIS A 80 23.87 7.59 2.66
C HIS A 80 23.67 6.12 2.22
N GLU A 81 22.43 5.61 2.29
CA GLU A 81 22.13 4.21 2.00
C GLU A 81 21.94 3.93 0.49
N LEU A 82 21.35 4.87 -0.25
CA LEU A 82 20.99 4.69 -1.66
C LEU A 82 21.89 5.47 -2.63
N GLY A 83 22.81 6.30 -2.12
CA GLY A 83 23.68 7.15 -2.93
C GLY A 83 22.89 8.11 -3.82
N GLU A 84 23.35 8.27 -5.06
CA GLU A 84 22.73 9.17 -6.04
C GLU A 84 21.31 8.75 -6.45
N GLN A 85 20.96 7.48 -6.29
CA GLN A 85 19.61 6.97 -6.58
C GLN A 85 18.56 7.60 -5.67
N ALA A 86 18.93 8.03 -4.45
CA ALA A 86 18.03 8.77 -3.58
C ALA A 86 17.48 10.01 -4.29
N ALA A 87 18.35 10.80 -4.94
CA ALA A 87 17.98 12.04 -5.61
C ALA A 87 16.96 11.79 -6.73
N ILE A 88 17.15 10.73 -7.52
CA ILE A 88 16.22 10.35 -8.59
C ILE A 88 14.85 9.97 -8.02
N ARG A 89 14.80 9.22 -6.91
CA ARG A 89 13.53 8.85 -6.27
C ARG A 89 12.79 10.07 -5.70
N TYR A 90 13.51 11.01 -5.10
CA TYR A 90 12.92 12.27 -4.63
C TYR A 90 12.44 13.14 -5.80
N ALA A 91 13.20 13.24 -6.89
CA ALA A 91 12.77 13.97 -8.08
C ALA A 91 11.48 13.37 -8.66
N ARG A 92 11.39 12.04 -8.80
CA ARG A 92 10.17 11.35 -9.23
C ARG A 92 8.98 11.64 -8.30
N SER A 93 9.22 11.75 -6.99
CA SER A 93 8.19 12.13 -6.03
C SER A 93 7.62 13.52 -6.32
N ILE A 94 8.49 14.48 -6.60
CA ILE A 94 8.11 15.88 -6.87
C ILE A 94 7.34 16.02 -8.19
N PHE A 95 7.76 15.31 -9.24
CA PHE A 95 7.16 15.44 -10.57
C PHE A 95 5.98 14.50 -10.83
N GLY A 96 5.71 13.55 -9.93
CA GLY A 96 4.64 12.56 -10.11
C GLY A 96 3.74 12.41 -8.89
N CYS A 97 4.25 11.76 -7.84
CA CYS A 97 3.41 11.31 -6.72
C CYS A 97 2.85 12.46 -5.88
N LEU A 98 3.63 13.51 -5.62
CA LEU A 98 3.18 14.64 -4.80
C LEU A 98 2.11 15.50 -5.49
N PRO A 99 2.25 15.89 -6.77
CA PRO A 99 1.19 16.60 -7.49
C PRO A 99 -0.11 15.81 -7.58
N LEU A 100 -0.04 14.50 -7.82
CA LEU A 100 -1.22 13.64 -7.89
C LEU A 100 -1.85 13.40 -6.50
N GLY A 101 -1.03 13.25 -5.47
CA GLY A 101 -1.48 12.96 -4.11
C GLY A 101 -1.92 14.17 -3.29
N SER A 102 -1.69 15.40 -3.76
CA SER A 102 -1.96 16.66 -3.03
C SER A 102 -3.19 17.41 -3.53
N ASN A 103 -4.24 16.69 -3.95
CA ASN A 103 -5.43 17.27 -4.59
C ASN A 103 -6.60 17.54 -3.63
N SER A 104 -6.37 17.50 -2.31
CA SER A 104 -7.37 17.86 -1.30
C SER A 104 -6.74 18.62 -0.13
N LYS A 105 -7.56 19.33 0.65
CA LYS A 105 -7.09 20.16 1.79
C LYS A 105 -6.46 19.32 2.91
N ASP A 106 -6.86 18.07 3.03
CA ASP A 106 -6.44 17.11 4.05
C ASP A 106 -5.37 16.12 3.53
N ALA A 107 -4.85 16.34 2.32
CA ALA A 107 -3.85 15.47 1.72
C ALA A 107 -2.56 15.40 2.56
N LEU A 108 -2.10 14.18 2.87
CA LEU A 108 -0.88 13.97 3.67
C LEU A 108 0.42 14.24 2.91
N GLY A 109 0.39 14.36 1.58
CA GLY A 109 1.55 14.74 0.77
C GLY A 109 2.79 13.86 1.02
N LEU A 110 2.60 12.55 1.11
CA LEU A 110 3.64 11.62 1.57
C LEU A 110 4.80 11.47 0.57
N GLY A 111 4.47 11.41 -0.72
CA GLY A 111 5.44 11.22 -1.79
C GLY A 111 6.04 9.81 -1.85
N THR A 112 6.87 9.56 -2.86
CA THR A 112 7.51 8.25 -3.10
C THR A 112 8.43 7.84 -1.96
N MET A 113 9.12 8.82 -1.34
CA MET A 113 10.13 8.60 -0.29
C MET A 113 9.59 8.84 1.12
N TRP A 114 8.28 8.62 1.34
CA TRP A 114 7.67 8.74 2.67
C TRP A 114 8.32 7.84 3.73
N GLY A 115 8.79 6.66 3.29
CA GLY A 115 9.67 5.76 4.01
C GLY A 115 9.03 4.92 5.11
N ILE A 116 9.84 4.00 5.64
CA ILE A 116 9.43 2.91 6.52
C ILE A 116 8.84 3.39 7.84
N GLU A 117 9.44 4.40 8.47
CA GLU A 117 9.01 4.83 9.80
C GLU A 117 7.61 5.47 9.74
N ARG A 118 7.36 6.27 8.70
CA ARG A 118 6.03 6.85 8.47
C ARG A 118 5.02 5.80 8.02
N ALA A 119 5.42 4.85 7.19
CA ALA A 119 4.58 3.73 6.76
C ALA A 119 4.12 2.88 7.96
N LYS A 120 5.05 2.47 8.83
CA LYS A 120 4.75 1.72 10.07
C LYS A 120 3.80 2.48 10.98
N LYS A 121 4.03 3.79 11.18
CA LYS A 121 3.14 4.63 12.00
C LYS A 121 1.71 4.61 11.47
N LEU A 122 1.53 4.83 10.17
CA LEU A 122 0.21 4.88 9.55
C LEU A 122 -0.46 3.49 9.50
N LEU A 123 0.31 2.41 9.34
CA LEU A 123 -0.17 1.03 9.45
C LEU A 123 -0.70 0.74 10.86
N LYS A 124 0.04 1.15 11.88
CA LYS A 124 -0.39 1.00 13.29
C LYS A 124 -1.65 1.81 13.58
N GLU A 125 -1.72 3.06 13.13
CA GLU A 125 -2.92 3.91 13.26
C GLU A 125 -4.14 3.35 12.51
N ALA A 126 -3.91 2.50 11.51
CA ALA A 126 -4.96 1.79 10.80
C ALA A 126 -5.41 0.48 11.50
N GLY A 127 -4.71 0.05 12.55
CA GLY A 127 -5.03 -1.16 13.33
C GLY A 127 -4.15 -2.37 13.05
N PHE A 128 -3.06 -2.23 12.29
CA PHE A 128 -2.10 -3.32 12.06
C PHE A 128 -1.01 -3.31 13.13
N ASP A 129 -1.12 -4.22 14.11
CA ASP A 129 -0.12 -4.35 15.18
C ASP A 129 1.03 -5.32 14.84
N ASP A 130 0.82 -6.29 13.94
CA ASP A 130 1.87 -7.20 13.43
C ASP A 130 2.26 -6.80 12.01
N VAL A 131 3.35 -6.03 11.87
CA VAL A 131 3.91 -5.59 10.58
C VAL A 131 5.33 -6.13 10.42
N LYS A 132 5.54 -6.97 9.42
CA LYS A 132 6.86 -7.51 9.05
C LYS A 132 7.34 -6.90 7.76
N LEU A 133 8.62 -6.52 7.72
CA LEU A 133 9.26 -6.03 6.52
C LEU A 133 10.10 -7.15 5.91
N VAL A 134 9.89 -7.40 4.63
CA VAL A 134 10.56 -8.45 3.86
C VAL A 134 11.34 -7.78 2.72
N PRO A 135 12.68 -7.90 2.69
CA PRO A 135 13.49 -7.46 1.57
C PRO A 135 13.11 -8.17 0.27
N THR A 136 13.17 -7.45 -0.86
CA THR A 136 12.84 -7.98 -2.18
C THR A 136 14.08 -8.02 -3.08
N PRO A 137 14.89 -9.09 -3.04
CA PRO A 137 16.20 -9.13 -3.71
C PRO A 137 16.12 -9.03 -5.24
N HIS A 138 14.99 -9.39 -5.85
CA HIS A 138 14.77 -9.25 -7.29
C HIS A 138 13.99 -7.98 -7.67
N PHE A 139 13.65 -7.16 -6.68
CA PHE A 139 12.98 -5.88 -6.87
C PHE A 139 13.55 -4.85 -5.89
N GLU A 140 14.81 -4.50 -6.14
CA GLU A 140 15.72 -3.84 -5.20
C GLU A 140 15.29 -2.43 -4.77
N ALA A 141 14.42 -1.79 -5.55
CA ALA A 141 13.89 -0.47 -5.20
C ALA A 141 12.81 -0.52 -4.12
N ASN A 142 12.31 -1.71 -3.79
CA ASN A 142 11.10 -1.90 -3.01
C ASN A 142 11.36 -2.66 -1.70
N ILE A 143 10.36 -2.61 -0.83
CA ILE A 143 10.27 -3.43 0.37
C ILE A 143 8.82 -3.89 0.55
N LEU A 144 8.64 -5.15 0.95
CA LEU A 144 7.32 -5.74 1.16
C LEU A 144 6.97 -5.68 2.65
N TYR A 145 5.85 -5.05 2.96
CA TYR A 145 5.23 -5.07 4.28
C TYR A 145 4.18 -6.18 4.31
N ILE A 146 4.33 -7.12 5.23
CA ILE A 146 3.35 -8.16 5.53
C ILE A 146 2.70 -7.78 6.85
N CYS A 147 1.44 -7.34 6.80
CA CYS A 147 0.70 -6.82 7.95
C CYS A 147 -0.42 -7.79 8.30
N LYS A 148 -0.50 -8.28 9.55
CA LYS A 148 -1.62 -9.14 9.97
C LYS A 148 -2.65 -8.35 10.76
N LYS A 149 -3.91 -8.72 10.56
CA LYS A 149 -5.04 -8.24 11.36
C LYS A 149 -5.36 -9.19 12.51
#